data_AF-A0AAJ1K1C7-F1
#
_entry.id   AF-A0AAJ1K1C7-F1
#
_cell.length_a   1.000
_cell.length_b   1.000
_cell.length_c   1.000
_cell.angle_alpha   90.00
_cell.angle_beta   90.00
_cell.angle_gamma   90.00
#
_symmetry.space_group_name_H-M   'P 1'
#
loop_
_entity.id
_entity.type
_entity.pdbx_description
1 polymer ?
#
loop_
_entity_poly.entity_id
_entity_poly.type
_entity_poly.pdbx_seq_one_letter_code
_entity_poly.pdbx_strand_id
1 'polypeptide(L)'
;MKAKKIETPTSSLLVLLLIALIMWAGFDSIYAVENIQPNNTVDTIGAFDEAIKNEEQRTTFDIQADIEAGAVQKNKEKALALKALQEQQEREAAALAAKEAAIAAEEARYTSVDVCGYLSSKKTYMDYRAIHPSSAQMYIINTYTNLNDDGLLTTTDGFIAVALGSTYGELGSKYRVTTDTGKVFKVIKVDEKSDAHTTNGCQDSSGAIIEFVIDINRVNAAYPQVTRDGDLNALDQFNGNIVKIEKYV
;
A
#
# COMPACT_ATOMS: atom_id res chain seq x y z
N MET A 1 -19.11 -28.26 25.22
CA MET A 1 -19.93 -27.56 24.21
C MET A 1 -20.06 -26.10 24.63
N LYS A 2 -19.33 -25.18 23.97
CA LYS A 2 -19.42 -23.73 24.19
C LYS A 2 -20.02 -23.11 22.92
N ALA A 3 -21.07 -22.31 23.09
CA ALA A 3 -21.81 -21.68 22.01
C ALA A 3 -20.94 -20.66 21.25
N LYS A 4 -21.01 -20.72 19.92
CA LYS A 4 -20.35 -19.81 18.98
C LYS A 4 -21.18 -18.53 18.90
N LYS A 5 -20.62 -17.41 19.36
CA LYS A 5 -21.20 -16.07 19.21
C LYS A 5 -21.05 -15.67 17.73
N ILE A 6 -22.17 -15.46 17.05
CA ILE A 6 -22.20 -14.97 15.67
C ILE A 6 -22.24 -13.44 15.76
N GLU A 7 -21.14 -12.79 15.39
CA GLU A 7 -21.08 -11.34 15.25
C GLU A 7 -21.54 -10.95 13.83
N THR A 8 -22.58 -10.12 13.76
CA THR A 8 -23.09 -9.54 12.52
C THR A 8 -22.24 -8.32 12.13
N PRO A 9 -21.81 -8.16 10.87
CA PRO A 9 -21.05 -7.00 10.45
C PRO A 9 -21.95 -5.76 10.35
N THR A 10 -21.55 -4.71 11.04
CA THR A 10 -22.19 -3.37 11.18
C THR A 10 -22.12 -2.51 9.91
N SER A 11 -21.75 -3.07 8.77
CA SER A 11 -21.45 -2.33 7.53
C SER A 11 -22.67 -2.02 6.65
N SER A 12 -23.89 -2.43 7.04
CA SER A 12 -25.10 -2.22 6.21
C SER A 12 -25.88 -0.94 6.52
N LEU A 13 -25.71 -0.33 7.71
CA LEU A 13 -26.41 0.91 8.07
C LEU A 13 -25.76 2.18 7.49
N LEU A 14 -24.44 2.19 7.31
CA LEU A 14 -23.70 3.33 6.78
C LEU A 14 -23.92 3.55 5.27
N VAL A 15 -24.15 2.46 4.52
CA VAL A 15 -24.43 2.53 3.07
C VAL A 15 -25.84 3.05 2.79
N LEU A 16 -26.81 2.77 3.66
CA LEU A 16 -28.18 3.26 3.52
C LEU A 16 -28.34 4.75 3.89
N LEU A 17 -27.53 5.27 4.83
CA LEU A 17 -27.54 6.70 5.20
C LEU A 17 -26.94 7.62 4.12
N LEU A 18 -25.98 7.13 3.33
CA LEU A 18 -25.36 7.89 2.25
C LEU A 18 -26.28 8.07 1.02
N ILE A 19 -27.18 7.11 0.77
CA ILE A 19 -28.16 7.19 -0.34
C ILE A 19 -29.31 8.17 0.00
N ALA A 20 -29.67 8.30 1.29
CA ALA A 20 -30.71 9.24 1.73
C ALA A 20 -30.27 10.73 1.64
N LEU A 21 -28.98 11.02 1.80
CA LEU A 21 -28.46 12.39 1.78
C LEU A 21 -28.41 13.00 0.36
N ILE A 22 -28.29 12.15 -0.67
CA ILE A 22 -28.27 12.56 -2.08
C ILE A 22 -29.69 12.91 -2.58
N MET A 23 -30.74 12.39 -1.94
CA MET A 23 -32.13 12.71 -2.33
C MET A 23 -32.70 14.00 -1.72
N TRP A 24 -32.00 14.65 -0.79
CA TRP A 24 -32.47 15.93 -0.19
C TRP A 24 -31.79 17.18 -0.76
N ALA A 25 -30.62 17.06 -1.39
CA ALA A 25 -29.92 18.19 -1.99
C ALA A 25 -30.39 18.56 -3.41
N GLY A 26 -31.43 17.90 -3.93
CA GLY A 26 -31.89 18.08 -5.32
C GLY A 26 -33.19 18.85 -5.52
N PHE A 27 -33.80 19.42 -4.47
CA PHE A 27 -35.15 20.00 -4.58
C PHE A 27 -35.25 21.53 -4.40
N ASP A 28 -34.18 22.24 -4.07
CA ASP A 28 -34.22 23.70 -3.93
C ASP A 28 -33.46 24.39 -5.05
N SER A 29 -34.06 24.46 -6.23
CA SER A 29 -33.69 25.44 -7.26
C SER A 29 -34.87 25.65 -8.20
N ILE A 30 -35.82 26.49 -7.78
CA ILE A 30 -36.57 27.46 -8.60
C ILE A 30 -37.33 28.32 -7.59
N TYR A 31 -36.85 29.53 -7.30
CA TYR A 31 -37.67 30.74 -7.06
C TYR A 31 -36.72 31.94 -7.01
N ALA A 32 -36.52 32.58 -8.15
CA ALA A 32 -36.08 33.98 -8.21
C ALA A 32 -37.05 34.69 -9.16
N VAL A 33 -38.10 35.29 -8.60
CA VAL A 33 -38.91 36.30 -9.29
C VAL A 33 -38.34 37.64 -8.88
N GLU A 34 -37.61 38.27 -9.78
CA GLU A 34 -37.10 39.63 -9.61
C GLU A 34 -38.21 40.63 -9.95
N ASN A 35 -38.37 41.63 -9.08
CA ASN A 35 -39.39 42.67 -9.14
C ASN A 35 -39.23 43.56 -10.39
N ILE A 36 -40.27 43.63 -11.23
CA ILE A 36 -40.37 44.60 -12.32
C ILE A 36 -41.22 45.79 -11.87
N GLN A 37 -40.61 46.98 -11.83
CA GLN A 37 -41.31 48.26 -11.70
C GLN A 37 -41.99 48.61 -13.04
N PRO A 38 -43.17 49.27 -13.03
CA PRO A 38 -43.94 49.51 -14.25
C PRO A 38 -43.40 50.74 -14.97
N ASN A 39 -42.92 50.58 -16.21
CA ASN A 39 -42.97 51.71 -17.15
C ASN A 39 -42.86 51.28 -18.62
N ASN A 40 -43.69 51.95 -19.42
CA ASN A 40 -43.72 52.02 -20.88
C ASN A 40 -44.28 50.80 -21.63
N THR A 41 -45.59 50.64 -21.52
CA THR A 41 -46.48 50.34 -22.66
C THR A 41 -46.06 51.21 -23.86
N VAL A 42 -45.56 50.68 -24.98
CA VAL A 42 -46.38 50.42 -26.18
C VAL A 42 -45.70 49.44 -27.18
N ASP A 43 -44.44 49.03 -27.03
CA ASP A 43 -43.74 48.23 -28.07
C ASP A 43 -43.58 46.72 -27.78
N THR A 44 -44.13 46.21 -26.68
CA THR A 44 -44.00 44.78 -26.30
C THR A 44 -45.21 43.93 -26.66
N ILE A 45 -46.35 44.54 -27.02
CA ILE A 45 -47.59 43.80 -27.32
C ILE A 45 -47.45 43.02 -28.64
N GLY A 46 -46.70 43.53 -29.63
CA GLY A 46 -46.46 42.80 -30.89
C GLY A 46 -45.64 41.53 -30.71
N ALA A 47 -44.59 41.56 -29.87
CA ALA A 47 -43.73 40.41 -29.63
C ALA A 47 -44.38 39.34 -28.73
N PHE A 48 -45.26 39.74 -27.81
CA PHE A 48 -46.04 38.80 -27.01
C PHE A 48 -47.19 38.16 -27.81
N ASP A 49 -47.85 38.90 -28.70
CA ASP A 49 -48.96 38.39 -29.51
C ASP A 49 -48.47 37.40 -30.60
N GLU A 50 -47.24 37.57 -31.09
CA GLU A 50 -46.59 36.65 -32.03
C GLU A 50 -46.05 35.39 -31.32
N ALA A 51 -45.60 35.50 -30.06
CA ALA A 51 -45.24 34.35 -29.23
C ALA A 51 -46.47 33.53 -28.81
N ILE A 52 -47.57 34.18 -28.43
CA ILE A 52 -48.83 33.53 -28.03
C ILE A 52 -49.51 32.85 -29.23
N LYS A 53 -49.53 33.46 -30.42
CA LYS A 53 -50.06 32.81 -31.64
C LYS A 53 -49.26 31.56 -32.06
N ASN A 54 -47.98 31.49 -31.72
CA ASN A 54 -47.13 30.32 -32.00
C ASN A 54 -47.28 29.22 -30.95
N GLU A 55 -47.64 29.55 -29.70
CA GLU A 55 -47.94 28.59 -28.64
C GLU A 55 -49.36 28.01 -28.75
N GLU A 56 -50.35 28.81 -29.21
CA GLU A 56 -51.76 28.41 -29.35
C GLU A 56 -52.02 27.43 -30.51
N GLN A 57 -51.02 27.17 -31.37
CA GLN A 57 -51.08 26.16 -32.43
C GLN A 57 -50.41 24.82 -32.09
N ARG A 58 -49.89 24.63 -30.87
CA ARG A 58 -49.41 23.31 -30.46
C ARG A 58 -50.56 22.43 -30.05
N THR A 59 -50.74 21.35 -30.79
CA THR A 59 -51.72 20.34 -30.44
C THR A 59 -51.25 19.55 -29.22
N THR A 60 -52.19 18.92 -28.50
CA THR A 60 -51.85 17.97 -27.43
C THR A 60 -50.94 16.83 -27.91
N PHE A 61 -50.94 16.52 -29.21
CA PHE A 61 -50.04 15.56 -29.85
C PHE A 61 -48.59 16.07 -29.92
N ASP A 62 -48.38 17.36 -30.19
CA ASP A 62 -47.04 17.99 -30.25
C ASP A 62 -46.39 18.04 -28.86
N ILE A 63 -47.17 18.30 -27.81
CA ILE A 63 -46.71 18.28 -26.42
C ILE A 63 -46.36 16.83 -25.99
N GLN A 64 -47.19 15.86 -26.35
CA GLN A 64 -46.96 14.45 -26.05
C GLN A 64 -45.68 13.92 -26.74
N ALA A 65 -45.46 14.31 -28.00
CA ALA A 65 -44.26 13.94 -28.76
C ALA A 65 -42.98 14.50 -28.12
N ASP A 66 -43.01 15.73 -27.60
CA ASP A 66 -41.87 16.33 -26.90
C ASP A 66 -41.57 15.67 -25.54
N ILE A 67 -42.62 15.29 -24.80
CA ILE A 67 -42.48 14.54 -23.54
C ILE A 67 -41.84 13.17 -23.82
N GLU A 68 -42.29 12.49 -24.87
CA GLU A 68 -41.73 11.20 -25.30
C GLU A 68 -40.28 11.34 -25.78
N ALA A 69 -39.98 12.37 -26.59
CA ALA A 69 -38.61 12.65 -27.04
C ALA A 69 -37.66 12.97 -25.87
N GLY A 70 -38.11 13.77 -24.90
CA GLY A 70 -37.37 14.05 -23.67
C GLY A 70 -37.14 12.80 -22.80
N ALA A 71 -38.14 11.92 -22.71
CA ALA A 71 -38.01 10.64 -21.99
C ALA A 71 -37.01 9.69 -22.68
N VAL A 72 -37.01 9.64 -24.02
CA VAL A 72 -36.04 8.87 -24.81
C VAL A 72 -34.61 9.39 -24.60
N GLN A 73 -34.42 10.70 -24.63
CA GLN A 73 -33.11 11.32 -24.40
C GLN A 73 -32.58 11.02 -22.99
N LYS A 74 -33.42 11.17 -21.96
CA LYS A 74 -33.07 10.84 -20.57
C LYS A 74 -32.72 9.37 -20.37
N ASN A 75 -33.44 8.47 -21.03
CA ASN A 75 -33.14 7.03 -21.00
C ASN A 75 -31.80 6.70 -21.68
N LYS A 76 -31.46 7.38 -22.77
CA LYS A 76 -30.18 7.24 -23.47
C LYS A 76 -29.01 7.72 -22.59
N GLU A 77 -29.17 8.86 -21.92
CA GLU A 77 -28.17 9.38 -20.97
C GLU A 77 -27.97 8.45 -19.78
N LYS A 78 -29.07 7.92 -19.21
CA LYS A 78 -29.00 6.93 -18.13
C LYS A 78 -28.30 5.63 -18.57
N ALA A 79 -28.57 5.14 -19.79
CA ALA A 79 -27.91 3.96 -20.33
C ALA A 79 -26.41 4.21 -20.57
N LEU A 80 -26.05 5.40 -21.05
CA LEU A 80 -24.65 5.79 -21.21
C LEU A 80 -23.92 5.90 -19.87
N ALA A 81 -24.56 6.50 -18.86
CA ALA A 81 -24.02 6.59 -17.52
C ALA A 81 -23.86 5.20 -16.86
N LEU A 82 -24.83 4.30 -17.06
CA LEU A 82 -24.76 2.92 -16.55
C LEU A 82 -23.60 2.15 -17.20
N LYS A 83 -23.41 2.31 -18.52
CA LYS A 83 -22.29 1.69 -19.23
C LYS A 83 -20.95 2.23 -18.73
N ALA A 84 -20.82 3.54 -18.58
CA ALA A 84 -19.61 4.16 -18.04
C ALA A 84 -19.29 3.70 -16.61
N LEU A 85 -20.32 3.51 -15.78
CA LEU A 85 -20.19 2.97 -14.43
C LEU A 85 -19.69 1.52 -14.45
N GLN A 86 -20.24 0.68 -15.32
CA GLN A 86 -19.75 -0.71 -15.48
C GLN A 86 -18.29 -0.74 -15.94
N GLU A 87 -17.93 0.06 -16.95
CA GLU A 87 -16.54 0.15 -17.41
C GLU A 87 -15.59 0.66 -16.31
N GLN A 88 -16.05 1.55 -15.42
CA GLN A 88 -15.27 1.97 -14.26
C GLN A 88 -15.07 0.82 -13.27
N GLN A 89 -16.14 0.11 -12.92
CA GLN A 89 -16.07 -1.04 -12.00
C GLN A 89 -15.15 -2.14 -12.53
N GLU A 90 -15.21 -2.42 -13.83
CA GLU A 90 -14.33 -3.40 -14.48
C GLU A 90 -12.86 -2.96 -14.43
N ARG A 91 -12.57 -1.67 -14.63
CA ARG A 91 -11.20 -1.12 -14.51
C ARG A 91 -10.66 -1.21 -13.08
N GLU A 92 -11.47 -0.87 -12.09
CA GLU A 92 -11.09 -0.96 -10.68
C GLU A 92 -10.87 -2.42 -10.24
N ALA A 93 -11.74 -3.34 -10.68
CA ALA A 93 -11.58 -4.77 -10.44
C ALA A 93 -10.30 -5.32 -11.10
N ALA A 94 -10.02 -4.93 -12.35
CA ALA A 94 -8.80 -5.31 -13.04
C ALA A 94 -7.54 -4.77 -12.34
N ALA A 95 -7.57 -3.53 -11.85
CA ALA A 95 -6.48 -2.95 -11.09
C ALA A 95 -6.22 -3.66 -9.76
N LEU A 96 -7.29 -4.03 -9.03
CA LEU A 96 -7.17 -4.82 -7.81
C LEU A 96 -6.59 -6.21 -8.11
N ALA A 97 -7.10 -6.90 -9.13
CA ALA A 97 -6.59 -8.20 -9.55
C ALA A 97 -5.11 -8.14 -9.96
N ALA A 98 -4.68 -7.08 -10.67
CA ALA A 98 -3.28 -6.89 -11.02
C ALA A 98 -2.39 -6.67 -9.78
N LYS A 99 -2.88 -5.92 -8.78
CA LYS A 99 -2.17 -5.72 -7.51
C LYS A 99 -2.05 -7.02 -6.72
N GLU A 100 -3.11 -7.80 -6.63
CA GLU A 100 -3.10 -9.10 -5.97
C GLU A 100 -2.17 -10.09 -6.67
N ALA A 101 -2.18 -10.12 -8.01
CA ALA A 101 -1.25 -10.94 -8.78
C ALA A 101 0.21 -10.53 -8.57
N ALA A 102 0.50 -9.22 -8.47
CA ALA A 102 1.84 -8.73 -8.17
C ALA A 102 2.30 -9.12 -6.76
N ILE A 103 1.43 -9.05 -5.76
CA ILE A 103 1.72 -9.52 -4.39
C ILE A 103 1.96 -11.04 -4.41
N ALA A 104 1.10 -11.82 -5.06
CA ALA A 104 1.26 -13.26 -5.16
C ALA A 104 2.57 -13.64 -5.87
N ALA A 105 2.94 -12.92 -6.93
CA ALA A 105 4.21 -13.11 -7.63
C ALA A 105 5.41 -12.75 -6.74
N GLU A 106 5.34 -11.69 -5.93
CA GLU A 106 6.37 -11.33 -4.94
C GLU A 106 6.53 -12.44 -3.89
N GLU A 107 5.42 -12.89 -3.29
CA GLU A 107 5.40 -13.93 -2.27
C GLU A 107 5.92 -15.27 -2.78
N ALA A 108 5.67 -15.60 -4.06
CA ALA A 108 6.17 -16.82 -4.70
C ALA A 108 7.69 -16.86 -4.85
N ARG A 109 8.39 -15.71 -4.69
CA ARG A 109 9.86 -15.65 -4.67
C ARG A 109 10.46 -16.05 -3.31
N TYR A 110 9.64 -16.40 -2.32
CA TYR A 110 10.11 -16.73 -0.98
C TYR A 110 9.79 -18.18 -0.61
N THR A 111 10.80 -18.90 -0.16
CA THR A 111 10.66 -20.26 0.38
C THR A 111 11.08 -20.26 1.84
N SER A 112 10.24 -20.82 2.72
CA SER A 112 10.54 -20.91 4.15
C SER A 112 11.81 -21.74 4.39
N VAL A 113 12.67 -21.27 5.29
CA VAL A 113 13.82 -22.01 5.81
C VAL A 113 13.74 -22.08 7.32
N ASP A 114 14.44 -23.05 7.91
CA ASP A 114 14.40 -23.26 9.35
C ASP A 114 15.02 -22.07 10.11
N VAL A 115 14.33 -21.69 11.18
CA VAL A 115 14.88 -20.80 12.21
C VAL A 115 15.69 -21.65 13.18
N CYS A 116 16.81 -21.14 13.67
CA CYS A 116 17.65 -21.83 14.64
C CYS A 116 16.83 -22.31 15.85
N GLY A 117 17.25 -23.43 16.47
CA GLY A 117 16.48 -24.10 17.52
C GLY A 117 16.29 -23.31 18.83
N TYR A 118 16.94 -22.16 19.00
CA TYR A 118 16.73 -21.25 20.12
C TYR A 118 16.35 -19.86 19.63
N LEU A 119 15.20 -19.36 20.06
CA LEU A 119 14.74 -18.02 19.70
C LEU A 119 15.46 -16.98 20.56
N SER A 120 16.16 -16.06 19.91
CA SER A 120 16.77 -14.90 20.52
C SER A 120 16.33 -13.63 19.80
N SER A 121 16.16 -12.56 20.57
CA SER A 121 15.92 -11.22 20.02
C SER A 121 17.21 -10.54 19.61
N LYS A 122 18.37 -11.06 20.06
CA LYS A 122 19.69 -10.47 19.81
C LYS A 122 19.99 -10.35 18.32
N LYS A 123 20.41 -9.14 17.93
CA LYS A 123 20.88 -8.78 16.59
C LYS A 123 22.18 -8.02 16.73
N THR A 124 23.28 -8.75 16.66
CA THR A 124 24.64 -8.19 16.79
C THR A 124 25.00 -7.37 15.56
N TYR A 125 26.17 -6.73 15.58
CA TYR A 125 26.71 -6.04 14.42
C TYR A 125 28.23 -6.10 14.39
N MET A 126 28.78 -5.88 13.20
CA MET A 126 30.19 -5.64 12.96
C MET A 126 30.39 -4.44 12.03
N ASP A 127 31.54 -3.78 12.17
CA ASP A 127 31.95 -2.75 11.23
C ASP A 127 32.38 -3.38 9.90
N TYR A 128 31.80 -2.95 8.78
CA TYR A 128 32.15 -3.47 7.45
C TYR A 128 33.64 -3.31 7.13
N ARG A 129 34.32 -2.33 7.74
CA ARG A 129 35.76 -2.07 7.56
C ARG A 129 36.65 -3.12 8.20
N ALA A 130 36.10 -3.99 9.05
CA ALA A 130 36.81 -5.15 9.59
C ALA A 130 36.96 -6.29 8.56
N ILE A 131 36.18 -6.25 7.47
CA ILE A 131 36.23 -7.26 6.40
C ILE A 131 37.45 -6.99 5.51
N HIS A 132 38.19 -8.06 5.18
CA HIS A 132 39.42 -7.93 4.40
C HIS A 132 39.15 -7.30 3.02
N PRO A 133 39.89 -6.26 2.60
CA PRO A 133 39.57 -5.50 1.39
C PRO A 133 39.53 -6.30 0.09
N SER A 134 40.33 -7.37 -0.03
CA SER A 134 40.40 -8.22 -1.22
C SER A 134 39.51 -9.48 -1.15
N SER A 135 38.63 -9.56 -0.15
CA SER A 135 37.76 -10.73 0.05
C SER A 135 36.53 -10.70 -0.87
N ALA A 136 35.91 -11.86 -1.08
CA ALA A 136 34.65 -11.96 -1.82
C ALA A 136 33.51 -11.20 -1.11
N GLN A 137 33.56 -11.15 0.22
CA GLN A 137 32.65 -10.37 1.05
C GLN A 137 32.73 -8.88 0.72
N MET A 138 33.94 -8.32 0.72
CA MET A 138 34.14 -6.90 0.39
C MET A 138 33.77 -6.61 -1.08
N TYR A 139 33.99 -7.57 -1.99
CA TYR A 139 33.52 -7.43 -3.37
C TYR A 139 31.98 -7.28 -3.44
N ILE A 140 31.22 -8.11 -2.73
CA ILE A 140 29.75 -8.02 -2.70
C ILE A 140 29.29 -6.70 -2.10
N ILE A 141 29.88 -6.28 -0.98
CA ILE A 141 29.57 -5.01 -0.32
C ILE A 141 29.74 -3.84 -1.29
N ASN A 142 30.91 -3.73 -1.94
CA ASN A 142 31.21 -2.63 -2.86
C ASN A 142 30.39 -2.67 -4.16
N THR A 143 29.97 -3.86 -4.60
CA THR A 143 29.26 -4.02 -5.88
C THR A 143 27.76 -3.79 -5.74
N TYR A 144 27.16 -4.26 -4.64
CA TYR A 144 25.70 -4.40 -4.55
C TYR A 144 25.06 -3.52 -3.48
N THR A 145 25.83 -2.91 -2.57
CA THR A 145 25.28 -2.14 -1.46
C THR A 145 25.65 -0.66 -1.53
N ASN A 146 24.80 0.17 -0.93
CA ASN A 146 25.03 1.59 -0.71
C ASN A 146 25.01 1.87 0.79
N LEU A 147 25.89 2.74 1.24
CA LEU A 147 25.94 3.19 2.63
C LEU A 147 24.92 4.30 2.85
N ASN A 148 23.95 4.05 3.72
CA ASN A 148 22.91 5.00 4.07
C ASN A 148 23.38 5.95 5.20
N ASP A 149 22.61 7.02 5.42
CA ASP A 149 22.92 8.03 6.45
C ASP A 149 22.80 7.46 7.87
N ASP A 150 21.96 6.45 8.05
CA ASP A 150 21.76 5.73 9.31
C ASP A 150 22.86 4.69 9.61
N GLY A 151 23.80 4.51 8.68
CA GLY A 151 24.93 3.59 8.79
C GLY A 151 24.65 2.16 8.34
N LEU A 152 23.44 1.85 7.86
CA LEU A 152 23.14 0.57 7.23
C LEU A 152 23.70 0.51 5.82
N LEU A 153 24.18 -0.67 5.41
CA LEU A 153 24.50 -0.96 4.02
C LEU A 153 23.33 -1.70 3.38
N THR A 154 22.77 -1.14 2.30
CA THR A 154 21.58 -1.71 1.64
C THR A 154 21.71 -1.78 0.14
N THR A 155 21.15 -2.83 -0.46
CA THR A 155 21.01 -2.94 -1.91
C THR A 155 19.92 -2.00 -2.45
N THR A 156 19.93 -1.71 -3.75
CA THR A 156 18.90 -0.86 -4.40
C THR A 156 17.48 -1.42 -4.24
N ASP A 157 17.34 -2.75 -4.16
CA ASP A 157 16.07 -3.46 -3.92
C ASP A 157 15.74 -3.66 -2.42
N GLY A 158 16.49 -3.02 -1.52
CA GLY A 158 16.16 -2.89 -0.09
C GLY A 158 16.63 -4.03 0.81
N PHE A 159 17.59 -4.85 0.39
CA PHE A 159 18.18 -5.88 1.25
C PHE A 159 19.35 -5.30 2.07
N ILE A 160 19.32 -5.53 3.38
CA ILE A 160 20.33 -5.03 4.33
C ILE A 160 21.48 -6.04 4.43
N ALA A 161 22.72 -5.54 4.40
CA ALA A 161 23.92 -6.36 4.50
C ALA A 161 24.09 -6.99 5.89
N VAL A 162 24.24 -8.32 5.92
CA VAL A 162 24.40 -9.08 7.18
C VAL A 162 25.41 -10.21 7.03
N ALA A 163 25.99 -10.64 8.15
CA ALA A 163 26.63 -11.92 8.29
C ALA A 163 25.62 -12.97 8.79
N LEU A 164 25.58 -14.13 8.15
CA LEU A 164 24.78 -15.29 8.56
C LEU A 164 25.69 -16.52 8.68
N GLY A 165 25.26 -17.53 9.44
CA GLY A 165 25.97 -18.83 9.47
C GLY A 165 25.84 -19.60 8.15
N SER A 166 26.64 -20.65 7.99
CA SER A 166 26.74 -21.51 6.80
C SER A 166 25.42 -22.19 6.41
N THR A 167 24.50 -22.43 7.36
CA THR A 167 23.16 -22.99 7.08
C THR A 167 22.34 -22.09 6.15
N TYR A 168 22.58 -20.78 6.17
CA TYR A 168 21.84 -19.80 5.37
C TYR A 168 22.49 -19.54 4.00
N GLY A 169 22.92 -20.61 3.32
CA GLY A 169 23.39 -20.56 1.93
C GLY A 169 24.68 -19.77 1.72
N GLU A 170 25.03 -19.55 0.46
CA GLU A 170 26.27 -18.88 0.07
C GLU A 170 26.16 -17.34 0.18
N LEU A 171 27.30 -16.65 0.10
CA LEU A 171 27.34 -15.20 -0.02
C LEU A 171 26.48 -14.72 -1.20
N GLY A 172 25.75 -13.62 -1.01
CA GLY A 172 24.76 -13.10 -1.95
C GLY A 172 23.36 -13.68 -1.77
N SER A 173 23.18 -14.74 -0.97
CA SER A 173 21.85 -15.26 -0.63
C SER A 173 21.00 -14.18 0.05
N LYS A 174 19.76 -14.05 -0.40
CA LYS A 174 18.81 -13.04 0.05
C LYS A 174 17.68 -13.68 0.87
N TYR A 175 17.21 -12.96 1.88
CA TYR A 175 16.18 -13.45 2.80
C TYR A 175 15.20 -12.36 3.19
N ARG A 176 13.98 -12.78 3.53
CA ARG A 176 13.01 -12.00 4.29
C ARG A 176 12.92 -12.57 5.70
N VAL A 177 12.98 -11.70 6.69
CA VAL A 177 12.98 -12.05 8.10
C VAL A 177 11.72 -11.48 8.73
N THR A 178 11.03 -12.26 9.55
CA THR A 178 9.87 -11.81 10.33
C THR A 178 10.13 -12.02 11.82
N THR A 179 9.82 -11.00 12.62
CA THR A 179 9.89 -11.07 14.07
C THR A 179 8.53 -11.38 14.71
N ASP A 180 8.53 -11.82 15.96
CA ASP A 180 7.32 -12.03 16.77
C ASP A 180 6.50 -10.75 17.03
N THR A 181 7.12 -9.58 16.92
CA THR A 181 6.45 -8.27 16.98
C THR A 181 5.87 -7.84 15.62
N GLY A 182 5.99 -8.68 14.59
CA GLY A 182 5.44 -8.44 13.26
C GLY A 182 6.33 -7.56 12.37
N LYS A 183 7.58 -7.27 12.75
CA LYS A 183 8.51 -6.55 11.89
C LYS A 183 8.99 -7.46 10.79
N VAL A 184 9.07 -6.91 9.58
CA VAL A 184 9.53 -7.61 8.39
C VAL A 184 10.63 -6.80 7.73
N PHE A 185 11.79 -7.42 7.51
CA PHE A 185 12.92 -6.78 6.85
C PHE A 185 13.65 -7.76 5.94
N LYS A 186 14.31 -7.21 4.92
CA LYS A 186 15.02 -7.97 3.90
C LYS A 186 16.53 -7.91 4.17
N VAL A 187 17.23 -9.02 4.01
CA VAL A 187 18.68 -9.12 4.27
C VAL A 187 19.41 -9.87 3.18
N ILE A 188 20.66 -9.48 2.90
CA ILE A 188 21.58 -10.17 2.01
C ILE A 188 22.79 -10.64 2.80
N LYS A 189 23.14 -11.92 2.65
CA LYS A 189 24.34 -12.50 3.27
C LYS A 189 25.57 -11.96 2.57
N VAL A 190 26.30 -11.03 3.18
CA VAL A 190 27.55 -10.48 2.63
C VAL A 190 28.79 -11.01 3.33
N ASP A 191 28.63 -11.62 4.50
CA ASP A 191 29.69 -12.28 5.25
C ASP A 191 29.18 -13.59 5.87
N GLU A 192 30.12 -14.44 6.28
CA GLU A 192 29.84 -15.74 6.88
C GLU A 192 30.38 -15.81 8.31
N LYS A 193 29.48 -16.09 9.25
CA LYS A 193 29.89 -16.44 10.61
C LYS A 193 30.65 -17.76 10.57
N SER A 194 31.86 -17.78 11.12
CA SER A 194 32.65 -19.01 11.24
C SER A 194 31.87 -20.11 11.94
N ASP A 195 31.92 -21.33 11.40
CA ASP A 195 31.30 -22.51 12.01
C ASP A 195 31.86 -22.80 13.42
N ALA A 196 33.10 -22.38 13.70
CA ALA A 196 33.68 -22.49 15.04
C ALA A 196 33.02 -21.55 16.08
N HIS A 197 32.26 -20.55 15.61
CA HIS A 197 31.57 -19.57 16.45
C HIS A 197 30.05 -19.71 16.40
N THR A 198 29.54 -20.70 15.66
CA THR A 198 28.10 -20.94 15.54
C THR A 198 27.69 -22.30 16.08
N THR A 199 26.44 -22.41 16.50
CA THR A 199 25.81 -23.69 16.78
C THR A 199 25.20 -24.22 15.48
N ASN A 200 25.76 -25.32 14.96
CA ASN A 200 25.35 -25.96 13.72
C ASN A 200 25.26 -25.00 12.51
N GLY A 201 26.18 -24.02 12.40
CA GLY A 201 26.17 -23.10 11.27
C GLY A 201 24.99 -22.12 11.25
N CYS A 202 24.29 -21.91 12.38
CA CYS A 202 23.02 -21.18 12.41
C CYS A 202 23.10 -19.84 13.19
N GLN A 203 23.36 -19.92 14.49
CA GLN A 203 23.41 -18.78 15.41
C GLN A 203 24.73 -18.78 16.20
N ASP A 204 25.16 -17.62 16.68
CA ASP A 204 26.34 -17.53 17.55
C ASP A 204 26.05 -17.94 19.01
N SER A 205 27.07 -17.83 19.88
CA SER A 205 26.96 -18.16 21.31
C SER A 205 26.05 -17.23 22.11
N SER A 206 25.71 -16.05 21.58
CA SER A 206 24.70 -15.13 22.15
C SER A 206 23.28 -15.46 21.67
N GLY A 207 23.14 -16.41 20.76
CA GLY A 207 21.90 -16.77 20.09
C GLY A 207 21.55 -15.85 18.92
N ALA A 208 22.43 -14.92 18.51
CA ALA A 208 22.17 -14.04 17.39
C ALA A 208 22.29 -14.82 16.07
N ILE A 209 21.19 -14.89 15.34
CA ILE A 209 21.15 -15.45 13.97
C ILE A 209 21.78 -14.45 13.00
N ILE A 210 21.42 -13.18 13.15
CA ILE A 210 21.80 -12.08 12.28
C ILE A 210 22.84 -11.23 12.99
N GLU A 211 23.94 -10.95 12.30
CA GLU A 211 24.90 -9.91 12.66
C GLU A 211 24.91 -8.90 11.53
N PHE A 212 24.52 -7.65 11.82
CA PHE A 212 24.46 -6.60 10.80
C PHE A 212 25.86 -6.14 10.41
N VAL A 213 26.10 -5.98 9.11
CA VAL A 213 27.33 -5.37 8.60
C VAL A 213 27.04 -3.89 8.37
N ILE A 214 27.65 -3.02 9.17
CA ILE A 214 27.29 -1.60 9.29
C ILE A 214 28.50 -0.68 9.21
N ASP A 215 28.27 0.62 8.97
CA ASP A 215 29.21 1.66 9.36
C ASP A 215 28.95 2.07 10.81
N ILE A 216 29.82 1.63 11.73
CA ILE A 216 29.63 1.87 13.17
C ILE A 216 29.64 3.36 13.53
N ASN A 217 30.35 4.20 12.78
CA ASN A 217 30.45 5.62 13.09
C ASN A 217 29.11 6.31 12.82
N ARG A 218 28.48 5.98 11.68
CA ARG A 218 27.15 6.49 11.32
C ARG A 218 26.06 5.93 12.23
N VAL A 219 26.10 4.63 12.51
CA VAL A 219 25.16 4.02 13.47
C VAL A 219 25.30 4.65 14.85
N ASN A 220 26.52 4.92 15.33
CA ASN A 220 26.71 5.58 16.61
C ASN A 220 26.21 7.03 16.63
N ALA A 221 26.29 7.74 15.51
CA ALA A 221 25.75 9.08 15.38
C ALA A 221 24.20 9.09 15.34
N ALA A 222 23.59 8.14 14.62
CA ALA A 222 22.14 8.06 14.46
C ALA A 222 21.45 7.39 15.66
N TYR A 223 22.05 6.33 16.20
CA TYR A 223 21.50 5.41 17.19
C TYR A 223 22.53 5.03 18.27
N PRO A 224 22.97 5.97 19.12
CA PRO A 224 24.00 5.71 20.12
C PRO A 224 23.67 4.57 21.09
N GLN A 225 22.37 4.28 21.31
CA GLN A 225 21.91 3.14 22.11
C GLN A 225 22.30 1.79 21.49
N VAL A 226 22.31 1.66 20.16
CA VAL A 226 22.69 0.42 19.48
C VAL A 226 24.15 0.11 19.76
N THR A 227 25.02 1.11 19.65
CA THR A 227 26.45 0.94 19.90
C THR A 227 26.76 0.64 21.36
N ARG A 228 26.01 1.28 22.28
CA ARG A 228 26.13 1.04 23.72
C ARG A 228 25.69 -0.37 24.12
N ASP A 229 24.59 -0.84 23.53
CA ASP A 229 23.94 -2.10 23.92
C ASP A 229 24.45 -3.30 23.11
N GLY A 230 25.17 -3.05 22.01
CA GLY A 230 25.70 -4.09 21.12
C GLY A 230 24.61 -4.80 20.30
N ASP A 231 23.44 -4.19 20.14
CA ASP A 231 22.21 -4.90 19.75
C ASP A 231 21.24 -4.02 18.96
N LEU A 232 21.01 -4.35 17.68
CA LEU A 232 20.06 -3.65 16.81
C LEU A 232 18.60 -3.94 17.17
N ASN A 233 18.32 -4.89 18.07
CA ASN A 233 16.97 -5.13 18.57
C ASN A 233 16.34 -3.90 19.25
N ALA A 234 17.16 -2.93 19.66
CA ALA A 234 16.72 -1.64 20.20
C ALA A 234 16.04 -0.73 19.15
N LEU A 235 16.20 -1.01 17.86
CA LEU A 235 15.54 -0.27 16.78
C LEU A 235 14.17 -0.88 16.48
N ASP A 236 13.14 -0.04 16.35
CA ASP A 236 11.76 -0.49 16.09
C ASP A 236 11.67 -1.40 14.85
N GLN A 237 12.41 -1.08 13.80
CA GLN A 237 12.42 -1.86 12.55
C GLN A 237 12.96 -3.29 12.69
N PHE A 238 13.70 -3.60 13.77
CA PHE A 238 14.31 -4.91 14.00
C PHE A 238 13.87 -5.56 15.31
N ASN A 239 12.93 -4.96 16.03
CA ASN A 239 12.57 -5.41 17.37
C ASN A 239 11.89 -6.79 17.34
N GLY A 240 12.20 -7.64 18.32
CA GLY A 240 11.55 -8.94 18.55
C GLY A 240 12.43 -10.16 18.23
N ASN A 241 11.96 -11.33 18.62
CA ASN A 241 12.61 -12.60 18.29
C ASN A 241 12.39 -12.91 16.81
N ILE A 242 13.40 -13.45 16.12
CA ILE A 242 13.23 -13.92 14.74
C ILE A 242 12.41 -15.21 14.77
N VAL A 243 11.22 -15.20 14.18
CA VAL A 243 10.30 -16.36 14.17
C VAL A 243 10.09 -16.95 12.78
N LYS A 244 10.54 -16.25 11.73
CA LYS A 244 10.48 -16.73 10.36
C LYS A 244 11.65 -16.19 9.55
N ILE A 245 12.27 -17.06 8.76
CA ILE A 245 13.24 -16.68 7.73
C ILE A 245 12.78 -17.35 6.43
N GLU A 246 12.75 -16.59 5.35
CA GLU A 246 12.35 -17.06 4.04
C GLU A 246 13.43 -16.70 3.03
N LYS A 247 13.96 -17.71 2.33
CA LYS A 247 14.95 -17.52 1.27
C LYS A 247 14.29 -16.97 0.03
N TYR A 248 14.91 -15.94 -0.51
CA TYR A 248 14.56 -15.34 -1.79
C TYR A 248 15.18 -16.16 -2.94
N VAL A 249 14.35 -16.62 -3.89
CA VAL A 249 14.73 -17.45 -5.05
C VAL A 249 14.65 -16.71 -6.38
#